data_AF-A0A3B0PI31-F1
#
_entry.id   AF-A0A3B0PI31-F1
#
_cell.length_a   1.000
_cell.length_b   1.000
_cell.length_c   1.000
_cell.angle_alpha   90.00
_cell.angle_beta   90.00
_cell.angle_gamma   90.00
#
_symmetry.space_group_name_H-M   'P 1'
#
loop_
_entity.id
_entity.type
_entity.pdbx_description
1 polymer ?
#
loop_
_entity_poly.entity_id
_entity_poly.type
_entity_poly.pdbx_seq_one_letter_code
_entity_poly.pdbx_strand_id
1 'polypeptide(L)'
;MKRKNILKFVSLLGIGSFVMLAAASCTTPVNPTPNPTPNPEPKPNPTPNPEPKPMPNPGGGGESMDNAAQELAAARTALTSLLASKNANVEMYSDYAKIKNDLTAAYTTAEQTSQNSSATLEQVKNATSTLQTAINTANSNKQKFDQDHSELLTSYKNLKTVVGKKDAVVMELKDSKYSAILNEINSASLKAEKIIKETLDPISGEIPTSKMITDGTANIEKVINSETLMSQKENADQFANFKAYTIVKEKIMGTDDTHNQAQPANYSFVGYSVDVTGTTTAPGSETALPNW
;
A
#
# COMPACT_ATOMS: atom_id res chain seq x y z
N MET A 1 41.43 2.78 -29.23
CA MET A 1 41.10 2.58 -27.79
C MET A 1 39.68 3.09 -27.54
N LYS A 2 38.72 2.20 -27.24
CA LYS A 2 37.31 2.57 -26.96
C LYS A 2 37.16 2.93 -25.48
N ARG A 3 36.67 4.12 -25.15
CA ARG A 3 36.24 4.47 -23.79
C ARG A 3 34.77 4.06 -23.64
N LYS A 4 34.49 3.16 -22.68
CA LYS A 4 33.13 2.78 -22.27
C LYS A 4 32.72 3.72 -21.12
N ASN A 5 31.74 4.58 -21.36
CA ASN A 5 31.09 5.33 -20.30
C ASN A 5 30.04 4.43 -19.64
N ILE A 6 30.32 4.00 -18.42
CA ILE A 6 29.36 3.31 -17.54
C ILE A 6 28.49 4.40 -16.90
N LEU A 7 27.28 4.56 -17.42
CA LEU A 7 26.25 5.40 -16.83
C LEU A 7 25.66 4.63 -15.63
N LYS A 8 26.01 5.05 -14.41
CA LYS A 8 25.43 4.49 -13.19
C LYS A 8 24.00 5.03 -13.04
N PHE A 9 23.01 4.17 -13.23
CA PHE A 9 21.64 4.42 -12.79
C PHE A 9 21.63 4.45 -11.25
N VAL A 10 21.62 5.65 -10.68
CA VAL A 10 21.28 5.82 -9.27
C VAL A 10 19.78 5.62 -9.16
N SER A 11 19.39 4.46 -8.62
CA SER A 11 18.04 4.16 -8.17
C SER A 11 17.62 5.19 -7.12
N LEU A 12 16.87 6.20 -7.55
CA LEU A 12 16.17 7.11 -6.68
C LEU A 12 14.85 6.45 -6.26
N LEU A 13 14.95 5.49 -5.34
CA LEU A 13 13.81 5.01 -4.56
C LEU A 13 13.26 6.22 -3.79
N GLY A 14 12.16 6.77 -4.31
CA GLY A 14 11.44 7.89 -3.72
C GLY A 14 10.97 7.54 -2.32
N ILE A 15 11.74 7.99 -1.33
CA ILE A 15 11.30 8.14 0.05
C ILE A 15 10.33 9.32 0.04
N GLY A 16 9.05 9.01 -0.13
CA GLY A 16 7.97 9.96 0.13
C GLY A 16 7.96 10.29 1.61
N SER A 17 8.67 11.37 1.97
CA SER A 17 8.65 11.96 3.30
C SER A 17 7.26 12.53 3.56
N PHE A 18 6.48 11.86 4.40
CA PHE A 18 5.32 12.47 5.04
C PHE A 18 5.78 13.23 6.27
N VAL A 19 5.94 14.54 6.15
CA VAL A 19 6.01 15.44 7.31
C VAL A 19 4.58 15.67 7.78
N MET A 20 4.14 14.91 8.79
CA MET A 20 2.96 15.30 9.56
C MET A 20 3.40 16.21 10.72
N LEU A 21 2.91 17.44 10.66
CA LEU A 21 3.03 18.46 11.69
C LEU A 21 2.13 18.08 12.87
N ALA A 22 2.73 17.69 13.98
CA ALA A 22 2.02 17.40 15.22
C ALA A 22 1.59 18.71 15.91
N ALA A 23 0.28 18.88 16.09
CA ALA A 23 -0.28 19.79 17.08
C ALA A 23 -0.82 18.95 18.24
N ALA A 24 -0.17 19.07 19.40
CA ALA A 24 -0.61 18.46 20.64
C ALA A 24 -1.81 19.23 21.21
N SER A 25 -2.82 18.50 21.71
CA SER A 25 -3.69 18.97 22.80
C SER A 25 -4.31 17.79 23.55
N CYS A 26 -4.06 17.76 24.85
CA CYS A 26 -4.66 16.88 25.84
C CYS A 26 -6.16 17.13 26.00
N THR A 27 -6.97 16.06 26.10
CA THR A 27 -8.09 15.92 27.06
C THR A 27 -8.50 14.45 27.22
N THR A 28 -9.00 14.13 28.41
CA THR A 28 -9.34 12.84 29.06
C THR A 28 -10.42 11.96 28.37
N PRO A 29 -10.53 10.66 28.74
CA PRO A 29 -11.41 9.71 28.06
C PRO A 29 -12.84 9.76 28.57
N VAL A 30 -13.80 9.94 27.67
CA VAL A 30 -15.21 9.56 27.86
C VAL A 30 -15.54 8.49 26.84
N ASN A 31 -16.14 7.40 27.31
CA ASN A 31 -16.64 6.28 26.53
C ASN A 31 -18.07 6.60 26.03
N PRO A 32 -18.31 6.70 24.71
CA PRO A 32 -19.64 6.52 24.16
C PRO A 32 -19.71 5.23 23.33
N THR A 33 -20.80 4.51 23.56
CA THR A 33 -21.36 3.40 22.79
C THR A 33 -21.20 3.58 21.26
N PRO A 34 -20.93 2.53 20.46
CA PRO A 34 -20.72 2.68 19.02
C PRO A 34 -22.04 3.08 18.34
N ASN A 35 -22.12 4.33 17.89
CA ASN A 35 -23.15 4.78 16.98
C ASN A 35 -22.83 4.22 15.57
N PRO A 36 -23.79 3.67 14.81
CA PRO A 36 -23.54 3.18 13.45
C PRO A 36 -22.91 4.28 12.59
N THR A 37 -21.76 3.94 12.00
CA THR A 37 -21.04 4.78 11.04
C THR A 37 -21.96 5.18 9.89
N PRO A 38 -22.09 6.49 9.57
CA PRO A 38 -22.83 6.93 8.41
C PRO A 38 -22.23 6.32 7.13
N ASN A 39 -23.09 5.75 6.31
CA ASN A 39 -22.77 5.33 4.94
C ASN A 39 -22.08 6.50 4.22
N PRO A 40 -20.86 6.34 3.68
CA PRO A 40 -20.20 7.42 2.96
C PRO A 40 -21.08 7.86 1.79
N GLU A 41 -21.51 9.12 1.82
CA GLU A 41 -22.21 9.73 0.70
C GLU A 41 -21.39 9.55 -0.59
N PRO A 42 -22.04 9.21 -1.72
CA PRO A 42 -21.36 9.10 -2.99
C PRO A 42 -20.61 10.39 -3.29
N LYS A 43 -19.29 10.29 -3.48
CA LYS A 43 -18.47 11.40 -4.00
C LYS A 43 -19.16 11.94 -5.25
N PRO A 44 -19.34 13.28 -5.39
CA PRO A 44 -19.99 13.86 -6.56
C PRO A 44 -19.33 13.33 -7.83
N ASN A 45 -20.14 12.81 -8.74
CA ASN A 45 -19.71 12.46 -10.09
C ASN A 45 -19.01 13.70 -10.67
N PRO A 46 -17.77 13.60 -11.18
CA PRO A 46 -17.11 14.74 -11.81
C PRO A 46 -18.07 15.31 -12.87
N THR A 47 -18.41 16.58 -12.70
CA THR A 47 -19.24 17.32 -13.65
C THR A 47 -18.68 17.10 -15.06
N PRO A 48 -19.53 16.74 -16.05
CA PRO A 48 -19.11 16.66 -17.43
C PRO A 48 -18.35 17.94 -17.82
N ASN A 49 -17.13 17.77 -18.31
CA ASN A 49 -16.38 18.87 -18.90
C ASN A 49 -17.29 19.53 -19.96
N PRO A 50 -17.48 20.86 -19.95
CA PRO A 50 -18.40 21.51 -20.88
C PRO A 50 -18.07 21.12 -22.31
N GLU A 51 -19.09 20.68 -23.06
CA GLU A 51 -18.98 20.43 -24.49
C GLU A 51 -18.44 21.72 -25.16
N PRO A 52 -17.38 21.63 -25.98
CA PRO A 52 -16.91 22.78 -26.74
C PRO A 52 -18.03 23.30 -27.64
N LYS A 53 -18.40 24.57 -27.49
CA LYS A 53 -19.34 25.23 -28.40
C LYS A 53 -18.86 25.09 -29.85
N PRO A 54 -19.77 24.87 -30.82
CA PRO A 54 -19.41 24.88 -32.23
C PRO A 54 -18.69 26.19 -32.58
N MET A 55 -17.53 26.11 -33.26
CA MET A 55 -16.84 27.29 -33.76
C MET A 55 -17.76 28.05 -34.74
N PRO A 56 -17.89 29.38 -34.61
CA PRO A 56 -18.60 30.19 -35.60
C PRO A 56 -17.82 30.15 -36.92
N ASN A 57 -18.50 29.88 -38.02
CA ASN A 57 -17.96 29.95 -39.38
C ASN A 57 -18.09 31.41 -39.90
N PRO A 58 -17.00 32.16 -40.15
CA PRO A 58 -17.08 33.48 -40.74
C PRO A 58 -16.93 33.36 -42.26
N GLY A 59 -18.02 33.60 -43.00
CA GLY A 59 -17.99 33.73 -44.45
C GLY A 59 -17.59 35.15 -44.87
N GLY A 60 -16.79 35.28 -45.93
CA GLY A 60 -16.63 36.52 -46.70
C GLY A 60 -15.19 36.76 -47.18
N GLY A 61 -14.98 36.72 -48.50
CA GLY A 61 -13.66 36.78 -49.14
C GLY A 61 -13.00 38.16 -49.09
N GLY A 62 -11.69 38.15 -48.84
CA GLY A 62 -10.80 39.34 -48.85
C GLY A 62 -9.67 39.25 -47.82
N GLU A 63 -9.90 38.53 -46.72
CA GLU A 63 -9.13 38.57 -45.46
C GLU A 63 -8.42 37.23 -45.15
N SER A 64 -8.06 36.48 -46.19
CA SER A 64 -7.87 35.02 -46.08
C SER A 64 -6.63 34.57 -45.29
N MET A 65 -5.59 35.40 -45.17
CA MET A 65 -4.38 35.07 -44.40
C MET A 65 -4.52 35.40 -42.91
N ASP A 66 -5.12 36.54 -42.58
CA ASP A 66 -5.35 36.94 -41.18
C ASP A 66 -6.35 35.99 -40.50
N ASN A 67 -7.39 35.55 -41.22
CA ASN A 67 -8.32 34.54 -40.71
C ASN A 67 -7.65 33.19 -40.45
N ALA A 68 -6.76 32.74 -41.33
CA ALA A 68 -6.04 31.47 -41.13
C ALA A 68 -5.06 31.52 -39.94
N ALA A 69 -4.37 32.64 -39.75
CA ALA A 69 -3.49 32.87 -38.60
C ALA A 69 -4.28 32.94 -37.29
N GLN A 70 -5.42 33.62 -37.28
CA GLN A 70 -6.32 33.70 -36.14
C GLN A 70 -6.92 32.33 -35.78
N GLU A 71 -7.33 31.54 -36.78
CA GLU A 71 -7.79 30.16 -36.57
C GLU A 71 -6.72 29.27 -35.94
N LEU A 72 -5.46 29.40 -36.39
CA LEU A 72 -4.34 28.64 -35.83
C LEU A 72 -4.06 29.05 -34.38
N ALA A 73 -4.08 30.35 -34.08
CA ALA A 73 -3.92 30.85 -32.72
C ALA A 73 -5.04 30.34 -31.79
N ALA A 74 -6.29 30.33 -32.25
CA ALA A 74 -7.42 29.78 -31.51
C ALA A 74 -7.27 28.27 -31.28
N ALA A 75 -6.89 27.51 -32.31
CA ALA A 75 -6.66 26.07 -32.20
C ALA A 75 -5.53 25.74 -31.20
N ARG A 76 -4.42 26.50 -31.22
CA ARG A 76 -3.33 26.34 -30.24
C ARG A 76 -3.76 26.67 -28.82
N THR A 77 -4.60 27.69 -28.66
CA THR A 77 -5.17 28.05 -27.35
C THR A 77 -6.03 26.93 -26.79
N ALA A 78 -6.88 26.33 -27.63
CA ALA A 78 -7.71 25.19 -27.25
C ALA A 78 -6.86 23.97 -26.82
N LEU A 79 -5.85 23.61 -27.61
CA LEU A 79 -4.92 22.53 -27.27
C LEU A 79 -4.20 22.79 -25.93
N THR A 80 -3.70 24.02 -25.74
CA THR A 80 -3.00 24.41 -24.51
C THR A 80 -3.92 24.34 -23.28
N SER A 81 -5.17 24.76 -23.44
CA SER A 81 -6.18 24.69 -22.37
C SER A 81 -6.45 23.23 -21.98
N LEU A 82 -6.52 22.33 -22.95
CA LEU A 82 -6.69 20.90 -22.70
C LEU A 82 -5.44 20.30 -22.02
N LEU A 83 -4.24 20.69 -22.45
CA LEU A 83 -2.98 20.25 -21.83
C LEU A 83 -2.84 20.69 -20.36
N ALA A 84 -3.39 21.85 -19.99
CA ALA A 84 -3.38 22.32 -18.59
C ALA A 84 -4.11 21.37 -17.64
N SER A 85 -5.05 20.56 -18.15
CA SER A 85 -5.78 19.55 -17.34
C SER A 85 -4.99 18.27 -17.07
N LYS A 86 -3.80 18.09 -17.67
CA LYS A 86 -3.02 16.83 -17.66
C LYS A 86 -2.88 16.22 -16.28
N ASN A 87 -2.35 16.97 -15.31
CA ASN A 87 -2.06 16.42 -13.98
C ASN A 87 -3.34 16.00 -13.25
N ALA A 88 -4.40 16.82 -13.33
CA ALA A 88 -5.68 16.49 -12.69
C ALA A 88 -6.28 15.21 -13.30
N ASN A 89 -6.34 15.13 -14.62
CA ASN A 89 -6.92 13.98 -15.30
C ASN A 89 -6.10 12.70 -15.08
N VAL A 90 -4.77 12.76 -15.21
CA VAL A 90 -3.89 11.60 -15.07
C VAL A 90 -3.88 11.05 -13.64
N GLU A 91 -3.96 11.91 -12.62
CA GLU A 91 -3.99 11.47 -11.21
C GLU A 91 -5.29 10.75 -10.82
N MET A 92 -6.42 11.04 -11.49
CA MET A 92 -7.67 10.31 -11.25
C MET A 92 -7.59 8.81 -11.56
N TYR A 93 -6.58 8.39 -12.32
CA TYR A 93 -6.35 7.00 -12.72
C TYR A 93 -5.14 6.36 -12.01
N SER A 94 -4.73 6.87 -10.85
CA SER A 94 -3.57 6.32 -10.10
C SER A 94 -3.67 4.83 -9.81
N ASP A 95 -4.89 4.30 -9.61
CA ASP A 95 -5.16 2.88 -9.38
C ASP A 95 -5.43 2.09 -10.68
N TYR A 96 -5.38 2.73 -11.85
CA TYR A 96 -5.68 2.11 -13.14
C TYR A 96 -4.51 2.34 -14.10
N ALA A 97 -3.38 1.69 -13.85
CA ALA A 97 -2.12 1.98 -14.52
C ALA A 97 -2.21 1.92 -16.05
N LYS A 98 -3.00 1.00 -16.61
CA LYS A 98 -3.23 0.90 -18.06
C LYS A 98 -3.94 2.14 -18.61
N ILE A 99 -5.09 2.52 -18.05
CA ILE A 99 -5.82 3.74 -18.42
C ILE A 99 -4.93 4.98 -18.26
N LYS A 100 -4.20 5.07 -17.13
CA LYS A 100 -3.27 6.16 -16.84
C LYS A 100 -2.17 6.26 -17.90
N ASN A 101 -1.59 5.13 -18.29
CA ASN A 101 -0.53 5.05 -19.29
C ASN A 101 -1.01 5.52 -20.66
N ASP A 102 -2.16 5.02 -21.13
CA ASP A 102 -2.71 5.38 -22.44
C ASP A 102 -3.06 6.87 -22.50
N LEU A 103 -3.68 7.41 -21.44
CA LEU A 103 -3.98 8.83 -21.35
C LEU A 103 -2.71 9.69 -21.30
N THR A 104 -1.69 9.27 -20.54
CA THR A 104 -0.40 9.97 -20.47
C THR A 104 0.30 10.01 -21.83
N ALA A 105 0.23 8.93 -22.60
CA ALA A 105 0.75 8.88 -23.96
C ALA A 105 0.02 9.86 -24.88
N ALA A 106 -1.31 9.95 -24.80
CA ALA A 106 -2.10 10.91 -25.58
C ALA A 106 -1.73 12.37 -25.23
N TYR A 107 -1.58 12.69 -23.94
CA TYR A 107 -1.10 14.00 -23.50
C TYR A 107 0.30 14.31 -24.03
N THR A 108 1.20 13.32 -24.05
CA THR A 108 2.58 13.49 -24.54
C THR A 108 2.60 13.81 -26.04
N THR A 109 1.80 13.10 -26.84
CA THR A 109 1.67 13.35 -28.29
C THR A 109 1.07 14.74 -28.57
N ALA A 110 0.05 15.14 -27.81
CA ALA A 110 -0.55 16.47 -27.91
C ALA A 110 0.45 17.59 -27.53
N GLU A 111 1.25 17.37 -26.49
CA GLU A 111 2.30 18.28 -26.03
C GLU A 111 3.38 18.49 -27.10
N GLN A 112 3.82 17.41 -27.77
CA GLN A 112 4.75 17.49 -28.90
C GLN A 112 4.20 18.35 -30.05
N THR A 113 2.91 18.21 -30.38
CA THR A 113 2.26 19.02 -31.43
C THR A 113 2.16 20.49 -31.00
N SER A 114 1.84 20.75 -29.73
CA SER A 114 1.77 22.10 -29.17
C SER A 114 3.12 22.82 -29.23
N GLN A 115 4.21 22.11 -28.91
CA GLN A 115 5.58 22.65 -28.92
C GLN A 115 6.18 22.81 -30.33
N ASN A 116 5.61 22.14 -31.35
CA ASN A 116 6.07 22.29 -32.72
C ASN A 116 5.60 23.63 -33.33
N SER A 117 6.50 24.59 -33.46
CA SER A 117 6.23 25.90 -34.07
C SER A 117 5.74 25.82 -35.51
N SER A 118 6.09 24.75 -36.24
CA SER A 118 5.72 24.53 -37.64
C SER A 118 4.45 23.70 -37.81
N ALA A 119 3.77 23.33 -36.72
CA ALA A 119 2.53 22.57 -36.82
C ALA A 119 1.43 23.36 -37.56
N THR A 120 0.78 22.70 -38.52
CA THR A 120 -0.30 23.27 -39.31
C THR A 120 -1.60 23.35 -38.50
N LEU A 121 -2.56 24.16 -38.98
CA LEU A 121 -3.89 24.26 -38.38
C LEU A 121 -4.57 22.91 -38.21
N GLU A 122 -4.51 22.07 -39.25
CA GLU A 122 -5.11 20.73 -39.25
C GLU A 122 -4.41 19.80 -38.25
N GLN A 123 -3.08 19.85 -38.15
CA GLN A 123 -2.34 19.08 -37.15
C GLN A 123 -2.73 19.46 -35.72
N VAL A 124 -2.87 20.76 -35.43
CA VAL A 124 -3.28 21.24 -34.10
C VAL A 124 -4.74 20.85 -33.78
N LYS A 125 -5.65 21.01 -34.75
CA LYS A 125 -7.06 20.59 -34.60
C LYS A 125 -7.17 19.07 -34.37
N ASN A 126 -6.43 18.26 -35.13
CA ASN A 126 -6.39 16.82 -34.98
C ASN A 126 -5.82 16.40 -33.62
N ALA A 127 -4.69 16.98 -33.19
CA ALA A 127 -4.13 16.70 -31.87
C ALA A 127 -5.10 17.05 -30.72
N THR A 128 -5.82 18.17 -30.85
CA THR A 128 -6.85 18.58 -29.88
C THR A 128 -7.99 17.57 -29.82
N SER A 129 -8.52 17.17 -30.98
CA SER A 129 -9.59 16.18 -31.07
C SER A 129 -9.16 14.81 -30.53
N THR A 130 -7.98 14.32 -30.91
CA THR A 130 -7.43 13.06 -30.41
C THR A 130 -7.24 13.07 -28.90
N LEU A 131 -6.71 14.16 -28.32
CA LEU A 131 -6.56 14.27 -26.88
C LEU A 131 -7.93 14.28 -26.16
N GLN A 132 -8.90 15.02 -26.70
CA GLN A 132 -10.24 15.05 -26.14
C GLN A 132 -10.91 13.67 -26.17
N THR A 133 -10.77 12.93 -27.27
CA THR A 133 -11.23 11.55 -27.38
C THR A 133 -10.55 10.66 -26.35
N ALA A 134 -9.23 10.75 -26.19
CA ALA A 134 -8.50 9.94 -25.21
C ALA A 134 -8.96 10.22 -23.76
N ILE A 135 -9.22 11.48 -23.41
CA ILE A 135 -9.79 11.85 -22.09
C ILE A 135 -11.17 11.21 -21.89
N ASN A 136 -12.03 11.28 -22.90
CA ASN A 136 -13.37 10.68 -22.83
C ASN A 136 -13.30 9.15 -22.74
N THR A 137 -12.43 8.52 -23.52
CA THR A 137 -12.19 7.07 -23.49
C THR A 137 -11.67 6.62 -22.13
N ALA A 138 -10.74 7.36 -21.51
CA ALA A 138 -10.25 7.05 -20.18
C ALA A 138 -11.37 7.05 -19.13
N ASN A 139 -12.26 8.05 -19.17
CA ASN A 139 -13.44 8.12 -18.30
C ASN A 139 -14.37 6.91 -18.51
N SER A 140 -14.72 6.60 -19.75
CA SER A 140 -15.61 5.49 -20.10
C SER A 140 -15.02 4.13 -19.71
N ASN A 141 -13.73 3.92 -19.96
CA ASN A 141 -13.04 2.69 -19.59
C ASN A 141 -13.02 2.48 -18.08
N LYS A 142 -12.78 3.54 -17.30
CA LYS A 142 -12.84 3.48 -15.84
C LYS A 142 -14.24 3.14 -15.35
N GLN A 143 -15.27 3.81 -15.87
CA GLN A 143 -16.67 3.52 -15.50
C GLN A 143 -17.03 2.07 -15.79
N LYS A 144 -16.64 1.56 -16.97
CA LYS A 144 -16.86 0.17 -17.35
C LYS A 144 -16.12 -0.80 -16.42
N PHE A 145 -14.84 -0.52 -16.15
CA PHE A 145 -14.05 -1.35 -15.23
C PHE A 145 -14.71 -1.43 -13.85
N ASP A 146 -15.12 -0.27 -13.30
CA ASP A 146 -15.74 -0.19 -11.98
C ASP A 146 -17.08 -0.94 -11.93
N GLN A 147 -17.85 -0.88 -13.01
CA GLN A 147 -19.12 -1.61 -13.14
C GLN A 147 -18.89 -3.11 -13.20
N ASP A 148 -17.91 -3.56 -13.99
CA ASP A 148 -17.60 -4.98 -14.19
C ASP A 148 -16.91 -5.61 -12.96
N HIS A 149 -16.25 -4.81 -12.11
CA HIS A 149 -15.38 -5.29 -11.02
C HIS A 149 -15.72 -4.66 -9.66
N SER A 150 -16.99 -4.47 -9.34
CA SER A 150 -17.44 -3.82 -8.11
C SER A 150 -16.93 -4.47 -6.81
N GLU A 151 -16.94 -5.80 -6.74
CA GLU A 151 -16.39 -6.55 -5.59
C GLU A 151 -14.89 -6.35 -5.45
N LEU A 152 -14.15 -6.39 -6.57
CA LEU A 152 -12.71 -6.17 -6.59
C LEU A 152 -12.35 -4.77 -6.06
N LEU A 153 -13.10 -3.75 -6.50
CA LEU A 153 -12.90 -2.37 -6.05
C LEU A 153 -13.11 -2.24 -4.54
N THR A 154 -14.09 -2.96 -3.99
CA THR A 154 -14.37 -2.99 -2.55
C THR A 154 -13.20 -3.63 -1.79
N SER A 155 -12.78 -4.83 -2.21
CA SER A 155 -11.64 -5.55 -1.62
C SER A 155 -10.35 -4.71 -1.69
N TYR A 156 -10.08 -4.03 -2.80
CA TYR A 156 -8.87 -3.23 -2.96
C TYR A 156 -8.88 -1.96 -2.10
N LYS A 157 -10.04 -1.30 -1.92
CA LYS A 157 -10.17 -0.18 -0.96
C LYS A 157 -9.89 -0.64 0.47
N ASN A 158 -10.38 -1.81 0.86
CA ASN A 158 -10.07 -2.39 2.16
C ASN A 158 -8.57 -2.68 2.29
N LEU A 159 -7.97 -3.31 1.27
CA LEU A 159 -6.54 -3.60 1.25
C LEU A 159 -5.70 -2.34 1.48
N LYS A 160 -5.96 -1.24 0.77
CA LYS A 160 -5.25 0.04 0.96
C LYS A 160 -5.39 0.57 2.39
N THR A 161 -6.58 0.42 2.98
CA THR A 161 -6.84 0.83 4.36
C THR A 161 -6.01 0.00 5.34
N VAL A 162 -5.98 -1.32 5.16
CA VAL A 162 -5.21 -2.25 6.01
C VAL A 162 -3.71 -2.05 5.87
N VAL A 163 -3.20 -1.81 4.65
CA VAL A 163 -1.79 -1.45 4.44
C VAL A 163 -1.43 -0.14 5.14
N GLY A 164 -2.32 0.86 5.12
CA GLY A 164 -2.12 2.09 5.90
C GLY A 164 -2.06 1.86 7.42
N LYS A 165 -2.90 0.97 7.97
CA LYS A 165 -2.82 0.56 9.38
C LYS A 165 -1.50 -0.16 9.67
N LYS A 166 -1.07 -1.05 8.77
CA LYS A 166 0.22 -1.74 8.86
C LYS A 166 1.39 -0.75 8.90
N ASP A 167 1.37 0.29 8.06
CA ASP A 167 2.41 1.34 8.07
C ASP A 167 2.46 2.08 9.41
N ALA A 168 1.30 2.37 10.02
CA ALA A 168 1.24 2.95 11.36
C ALA A 168 1.88 2.04 12.43
N VAL A 169 1.54 0.74 12.41
CA VAL A 169 2.15 -0.25 13.32
C VAL A 169 3.66 -0.32 13.14
N VAL A 170 4.15 -0.39 11.89
CA VAL A 170 5.59 -0.44 11.60
C VAL A 170 6.32 0.79 12.16
N MET A 171 5.70 1.97 12.15
CA MET A 171 6.28 3.18 12.73
C MET A 171 6.48 3.12 14.26
N GLU A 172 5.75 2.25 14.96
CA GLU A 172 5.91 2.02 16.41
C GLU A 172 6.98 0.98 16.73
N LEU A 173 7.35 0.13 15.78
CA LEU A 173 8.26 -1.01 15.98
C LEU A 173 9.72 -0.69 15.61
N LYS A 174 10.17 0.55 15.82
CA LYS A 174 11.50 1.03 15.39
C LYS A 174 12.67 0.47 16.20
N ASP A 175 12.42 -0.04 17.40
CA ASP A 175 13.46 -0.62 18.23
C ASP A 175 13.95 -1.95 17.62
N SER A 176 15.26 -2.14 17.60
CA SER A 176 15.93 -3.35 17.08
C SER A 176 15.42 -4.66 17.70
N LYS A 177 14.94 -4.63 18.96
CA LYS A 177 14.34 -5.80 19.63
C LYS A 177 13.07 -6.31 18.95
N TYR A 178 12.37 -5.46 18.19
CA TYR A 178 11.17 -5.82 17.44
C TYR A 178 11.44 -6.27 16.00
N SER A 179 12.71 -6.46 15.62
CA SER A 179 13.10 -6.85 14.25
C SER A 179 12.43 -8.14 13.75
N ALA A 180 12.22 -9.13 14.62
CA ALA A 180 11.50 -10.36 14.26
C ALA A 180 10.03 -10.09 13.90
N ILE A 181 9.34 -9.23 14.67
CA ILE A 181 7.95 -8.81 14.43
C ILE A 181 7.87 -8.04 13.10
N LEU A 182 8.79 -7.09 12.88
CA LEU A 182 8.88 -6.35 11.62
C LEU A 182 9.06 -7.26 10.41
N ASN A 183 9.92 -8.28 10.52
CA ASN A 183 10.17 -9.24 9.45
C ASN A 183 8.92 -10.06 9.13
N GLU A 184 8.16 -10.48 10.15
CA GLU A 184 6.89 -11.19 9.97
C GLU A 184 5.85 -10.31 9.25
N ILE A 185 5.67 -9.07 9.71
CA ILE A 185 4.73 -8.11 9.11
C ILE A 185 5.09 -7.83 7.64
N ASN A 186 6.36 -7.53 7.37
CA ASN A 186 6.82 -7.26 6.01
C ASN A 186 6.62 -8.47 5.10
N SER A 187 6.97 -9.68 5.57
CA SER A 187 6.82 -10.92 4.81
C SER A 187 5.36 -11.22 4.48
N ALA A 188 4.45 -11.04 5.44
CA ALA A 188 3.02 -11.24 5.24
C ALA A 188 2.42 -10.23 4.23
N SER A 189 2.99 -9.02 4.16
CA SER A 189 2.48 -7.90 3.35
C SER A 189 2.94 -7.93 1.90
N LEU A 190 4.03 -8.63 1.56
CA LEU A 190 4.70 -8.57 0.24
C LEU A 190 3.76 -8.71 -0.96
N LYS A 191 2.86 -9.70 -0.94
CA LYS A 191 1.94 -9.96 -2.05
C LYS A 191 0.92 -8.83 -2.22
N ALA A 192 0.38 -8.36 -1.10
CA ALA A 192 -0.61 -7.29 -1.06
C ALA A 192 0.00 -5.94 -1.53
N GLU A 193 1.21 -5.63 -1.07
CA GLU A 193 1.94 -4.43 -1.49
C GLU A 193 2.32 -4.48 -2.96
N LYS A 194 2.66 -5.66 -3.49
CA LYS A 194 2.87 -5.85 -4.93
C LYS A 194 1.60 -5.52 -5.73
N ILE A 195 0.42 -5.93 -5.26
CA ILE A 195 -0.85 -5.60 -5.91
C ILE A 195 -1.10 -4.09 -5.91
N ILE A 196 -0.90 -3.40 -4.79
CA ILE A 196 -1.06 -1.93 -4.74
C ILE A 196 -0.09 -1.25 -5.70
N LYS A 197 1.16 -1.73 -5.78
CA LYS A 197 2.18 -1.20 -6.68
C LYS A 197 1.83 -1.42 -8.15
N GLU A 198 1.27 -2.57 -8.50
CA GLU A 198 0.87 -2.91 -9.87
C GLU A 198 -0.51 -2.37 -10.25
N THR A 199 -1.29 -1.92 -9.26
CA THR A 199 -2.62 -1.32 -9.37
C THR A 199 -3.75 -2.30 -9.72
N LEU A 200 -4.99 -1.82 -9.78
CA LEU A 200 -6.18 -2.63 -10.12
C LEU A 200 -6.23 -3.01 -11.59
N ASP A 201 -5.75 -2.13 -12.46
CA ASP A 201 -5.71 -2.32 -13.91
C ASP A 201 -4.26 -2.15 -14.39
N PRO A 202 -3.41 -3.18 -14.21
CA PRO A 202 -2.00 -3.10 -14.53
C PRO A 202 -1.77 -2.92 -16.04
N ILE A 203 -0.67 -2.23 -16.41
CA ILE A 203 -0.30 -2.01 -17.82
C ILE A 203 -0.13 -3.34 -18.57
N SER A 204 0.40 -4.34 -17.88
CA SER A 204 0.63 -5.69 -18.41
C SER A 204 0.41 -6.72 -17.32
N GLY A 205 -0.12 -7.88 -17.69
CA GLY A 205 -0.45 -8.96 -16.76
C GLY A 205 -1.95 -9.06 -16.52
N GLU A 206 -2.32 -9.94 -15.60
CA GLU A 206 -3.71 -10.17 -15.23
C GLU A 206 -4.18 -9.19 -14.16
N ILE A 207 -5.46 -8.82 -14.24
CA ILE A 207 -6.14 -8.08 -13.17
C ILE A 207 -6.10 -8.95 -11.90
N PRO A 208 -5.71 -8.40 -10.73
CA PRO A 208 -5.71 -9.17 -9.49
C PRO A 208 -7.12 -9.67 -9.18
N THR A 209 -7.22 -10.93 -8.72
CA THR A 209 -8.52 -11.48 -8.33
C THR A 209 -8.95 -10.97 -6.96
N SER A 210 -10.26 -10.87 -6.72
CA SER A 210 -10.80 -10.50 -5.40
C SER A 210 -10.24 -11.42 -4.30
N LYS A 211 -10.14 -12.74 -4.58
CA LYS A 211 -9.57 -13.73 -3.65
C LYS A 211 -8.12 -13.43 -3.26
N MET A 212 -7.26 -13.09 -4.24
CA MET A 212 -5.87 -12.75 -3.94
C MET A 212 -5.77 -11.52 -3.03
N ILE A 213 -6.64 -10.53 -3.25
CA ILE A 213 -6.70 -9.32 -2.43
C ILE A 213 -7.21 -9.64 -1.03
N THR A 214 -8.29 -10.41 -0.89
CA THR A 214 -8.85 -10.77 0.42
C THR A 214 -7.88 -11.63 1.22
N ASP A 215 -7.22 -12.62 0.61
CA ASP A 215 -6.22 -13.45 1.29
C ASP A 215 -5.02 -12.62 1.75
N GLY A 216 -4.53 -11.71 0.90
CA GLY A 216 -3.45 -10.79 1.25
C GLY A 216 -3.85 -9.85 2.40
N THR A 217 -5.08 -9.34 2.37
CA THR A 217 -5.62 -8.46 3.42
C THR A 217 -5.72 -9.20 4.75
N ALA A 218 -6.29 -10.41 4.78
CA ALA A 218 -6.42 -11.21 5.97
C ALA A 218 -5.06 -11.58 6.58
N ASN A 219 -4.06 -11.87 5.74
CA ASN A 219 -2.70 -12.14 6.22
C ASN A 219 -2.10 -10.93 6.94
N ILE A 220 -2.30 -9.72 6.42
CA ILE A 220 -1.83 -8.50 7.08
C ILE A 220 -2.58 -8.30 8.39
N GLU A 221 -3.92 -8.35 8.38
CA GLU A 221 -4.76 -8.18 9.57
C GLU A 221 -4.39 -9.13 10.71
N LYS A 222 -4.04 -10.38 10.37
CA LYS A 222 -3.57 -11.38 11.33
C LYS A 222 -2.30 -10.93 12.06
N VAL A 223 -1.29 -10.48 11.31
CA VAL A 223 0.02 -10.12 11.89
C VAL A 223 0.03 -8.74 12.54
N ILE A 224 -0.88 -7.84 12.14
CA ILE A 224 -1.04 -6.52 12.78
C ILE A 224 -2.14 -6.49 13.85
N ASN A 225 -2.71 -7.65 14.19
CA ASN A 225 -3.74 -7.74 15.21
C ASN A 225 -3.18 -7.25 16.56
N SER A 226 -3.91 -6.34 17.22
CA SER A 226 -3.43 -5.68 18.44
C SER A 226 -3.13 -6.66 19.58
N GLU A 227 -3.93 -7.70 19.77
CA GLU A 227 -3.72 -8.69 20.83
C GLU A 227 -2.46 -9.52 20.59
N THR A 228 -2.28 -9.94 19.34
CA THR A 228 -1.08 -10.68 18.91
C THR A 228 0.17 -9.82 19.04
N LEU A 229 0.11 -8.57 18.57
CA LEU A 229 1.23 -7.63 18.63
C LEU A 229 1.63 -7.30 20.07
N MET A 230 0.67 -7.06 20.97
CA MET A 230 0.99 -6.78 22.37
C MET A 230 1.78 -7.95 22.99
N SER A 231 1.30 -9.17 22.78
CA SER A 231 1.97 -10.38 23.31
C SER A 231 3.36 -10.57 22.71
N GLN A 232 3.52 -10.34 21.40
CA GLN A 232 4.82 -10.41 20.73
C GLN A 232 5.79 -9.33 21.22
N LYS A 233 5.31 -8.10 21.44
CA LYS A 233 6.12 -6.99 21.97
C LYS A 233 6.59 -7.29 23.39
N GLU A 234 5.70 -7.77 24.25
CA GLU A 234 6.06 -8.16 25.62
C GLU A 234 7.13 -9.25 25.64
N ASN A 235 6.99 -10.28 24.81
CA ASN A 235 8.02 -11.32 24.67
C ASN A 235 9.36 -10.73 24.20
N ALA A 236 9.35 -9.88 23.17
CA ALA A 236 10.57 -9.22 22.69
C ALA A 236 11.23 -8.34 23.77
N ASP A 237 10.43 -7.65 24.58
CA ASP A 237 10.90 -6.86 25.72
C ASP A 237 11.51 -7.74 26.83
N GLN A 238 10.88 -8.88 27.16
CA GLN A 238 11.45 -9.84 28.11
C GLN A 238 12.75 -10.45 27.60
N PHE A 239 12.79 -10.85 26.32
CA PHE A 239 13.97 -11.43 25.68
C PHE A 239 15.13 -10.43 25.64
N ALA A 240 14.87 -9.15 25.33
CA ALA A 240 15.90 -8.10 25.35
C ALA A 240 16.52 -7.89 26.74
N ASN A 241 15.77 -8.21 27.81
CA ASN A 241 16.22 -8.13 29.20
C ASN A 241 16.70 -9.48 29.76
N PHE A 242 16.66 -10.55 28.96
CA PHE A 242 17.02 -11.89 29.41
C PHE A 242 18.50 -11.98 29.75
N LYS A 243 18.80 -12.33 31.01
CA LYS A 243 20.16 -12.59 31.48
C LYS A 243 20.43 -14.08 31.42
N ALA A 244 21.25 -14.51 30.47
CA ALA A 244 21.77 -15.86 30.46
C ALA A 244 22.83 -16.01 31.55
N TYR A 245 22.55 -16.80 32.58
CA TYR A 245 23.54 -17.20 33.56
C TYR A 245 24.18 -18.50 33.11
N THR A 246 25.51 -18.50 32.99
CA THR A 246 26.25 -19.75 32.82
C THR A 246 26.13 -20.55 34.10
N ILE A 247 25.82 -21.85 33.99
CA ILE A 247 25.76 -22.74 35.14
C ILE A 247 27.16 -22.79 35.77
N VAL A 248 27.28 -22.24 36.98
CA VAL A 248 28.51 -22.33 37.78
C VAL A 248 28.43 -23.62 38.59
N LYS A 249 29.14 -24.64 38.15
CA LYS A 249 29.12 -25.99 38.72
C LYS A 249 29.35 -25.98 40.24
N GLU A 250 30.24 -25.12 40.72
CA GLU A 250 30.60 -24.99 42.13
C GLU A 250 29.46 -24.44 43.00
N LYS A 251 28.47 -23.76 42.41
CA LYS A 251 27.31 -23.17 43.14
C LYS A 251 26.09 -24.08 43.21
N ILE A 252 26.10 -25.18 42.46
CA ILE A 252 25.02 -26.20 42.43
C ILE A 252 25.47 -27.55 42.97
N MET A 253 26.76 -27.71 43.28
CA MET A 253 27.27 -28.86 44.00
C MET A 253 27.18 -28.58 45.50
N GLY A 254 26.08 -28.98 46.12
CA GLY A 254 25.98 -29.15 47.56
C GLY A 254 26.15 -30.62 47.94
N THR A 255 26.87 -30.91 49.02
CA THR A 255 26.68 -32.17 49.75
C THR A 255 25.35 -32.05 50.48
N ASP A 256 24.41 -32.95 50.19
CA ASP A 256 23.27 -33.13 51.09
C ASP A 256 23.80 -33.81 52.36
N ASP A 257 23.97 -33.03 53.42
CA ASP A 257 24.44 -33.51 54.72
C ASP A 257 23.52 -34.62 55.30
N THR A 258 22.29 -34.75 54.82
CA THR A 258 21.34 -35.80 55.24
C THR A 258 21.45 -37.10 54.43
N HIS A 259 22.03 -37.09 53.23
CA HIS A 259 22.07 -38.27 52.37
C HIS A 259 23.47 -38.69 51.88
N ASN A 260 24.53 -37.91 52.15
CA ASN A 260 25.94 -38.26 51.89
C ASN A 260 26.24 -38.79 50.47
N GLN A 261 25.42 -38.39 49.50
CA GLN A 261 25.54 -38.76 48.09
C GLN A 261 26.03 -37.53 47.32
N ALA A 262 27.11 -37.66 46.55
CA ALA A 262 27.56 -36.61 45.66
C ALA A 262 26.49 -36.36 44.60
N GLN A 263 25.98 -35.12 44.51
CA GLN A 263 25.02 -34.78 43.48
C GLN A 263 25.64 -34.98 42.08
N PRO A 264 24.99 -35.72 41.17
CA PRO A 264 25.56 -36.02 39.86
C PRO A 264 25.82 -34.74 39.06
N ALA A 265 27.02 -34.63 38.48
CA ALA A 265 27.52 -33.42 37.82
C ALA A 265 26.78 -33.00 36.54
N ASN A 266 25.71 -33.69 36.15
CA ASN A 266 24.91 -33.42 34.96
C ASN A 266 23.51 -32.94 35.36
N TYR A 267 23.40 -31.66 35.68
CA TYR A 267 22.13 -30.95 35.52
C TYR A 267 22.04 -30.46 34.07
N SER A 268 21.56 -31.33 33.18
CA SER A 268 20.81 -30.84 32.03
C SER A 268 19.38 -30.60 32.52
N PHE A 269 18.80 -29.45 32.20
CA PHE A 269 17.35 -29.27 32.29
C PHE A 269 16.71 -30.24 31.30
N VAL A 270 16.53 -31.51 31.70
CA VAL A 270 15.56 -32.38 31.07
C VAL A 270 14.21 -31.89 31.55
N GLY A 271 13.56 -31.05 30.74
CA GLY A 271 12.14 -30.76 30.92
C GLY A 271 11.38 -32.06 30.77
N TYR A 272 11.03 -32.69 31.89
CA TYR A 272 10.06 -33.77 31.88
C TYR A 272 8.68 -33.13 31.73
N SER A 273 8.10 -33.23 30.54
CA SER A 273 6.67 -33.02 30.33
C SER A 273 5.94 -34.18 31.00
N VAL A 274 5.62 -34.02 32.29
CA VAL A 274 4.60 -34.84 32.94
C VAL A 274 3.23 -34.28 32.56
N ASP A 275 2.37 -35.15 32.04
CA ASP A 275 0.98 -34.82 31.76
C ASP A 275 0.27 -34.55 33.09
N VAL A 276 -0.28 -33.34 33.26
CA VAL A 276 -0.88 -32.88 34.54
C VAL A 276 -2.25 -33.51 34.78
N THR A 277 -2.76 -34.30 33.84
CA THR A 277 -4.00 -35.06 34.02
C THR A 277 -3.70 -36.39 34.67
N GLY A 278 -3.71 -36.40 36.01
CA GLY A 278 -3.72 -37.63 36.80
C GLY A 278 -4.96 -38.46 36.50
N THR A 279 -4.93 -39.30 35.47
CA THR A 279 -5.96 -40.31 35.22
C THR A 279 -5.32 -41.61 34.73
N THR A 280 -5.02 -42.50 35.66
CA THR A 280 -4.93 -43.93 35.38
C THR A 280 -6.03 -44.64 36.16
N THR A 281 -6.93 -45.25 35.39
CA THR A 281 -8.03 -46.10 35.84
C THR A 281 -7.50 -47.38 36.50
N ALA A 282 -7.32 -47.37 37.81
CA ALA A 282 -7.25 -48.59 38.62
C ALA A 282 -7.71 -48.29 40.06
N PRO A 283 -8.69 -49.02 40.62
CA PRO A 283 -9.12 -48.82 41.99
C PRO A 283 -8.10 -49.45 42.96
N GLY A 284 -7.43 -48.64 43.77
CA GLY A 284 -6.71 -49.11 44.96
C GLY A 284 -5.29 -48.58 45.21
N SER A 285 -4.74 -47.69 44.38
CA SER A 285 -3.43 -47.06 44.67
C SER A 285 -3.60 -45.65 45.22
N GLU A 286 -3.16 -45.42 46.45
CA GLU A 286 -3.02 -44.07 47.02
C GLU A 286 -2.15 -43.20 46.11
N THR A 287 -2.68 -42.04 45.74
CA THR A 287 -2.00 -41.01 44.97
C THR A 287 -0.90 -40.37 45.82
N ALA A 288 0.34 -40.83 45.64
CA ALA A 288 1.49 -40.02 46.01
C ALA A 288 1.71 -38.99 44.89
N LEU A 289 1.18 -37.78 45.09
CA LEU A 289 1.71 -36.62 44.39
C LEU A 289 3.19 -36.50 44.80
N PRO A 290 4.13 -36.32 43.85
CA PRO A 290 5.50 -36.01 44.24
C PRO A 290 5.48 -34.65 44.93
N ASN A 291 5.69 -34.63 46.25
CA ASN A 291 5.97 -33.42 47.00
C ASN A 291 7.37 -32.96 46.62
N TRP A 292 7.43 -31.92 45.79
CA TRP A 292 8.58 -31.03 45.65
C TRP A 292 8.09 -29.59 45.75
#